data_AF-M3JWC0-F1
#
_entry.id   AF-M3JWC0-F1
#
_cell.length_a   1.000
_cell.length_b   1.000
_cell.length_c   1.000
_cell.angle_alpha   90.00
_cell.angle_beta   90.00
_cell.angle_gamma   90.00
#
_symmetry.space_group_name_H-M   'P 1'
#
loop_
_entity.id
_entity.type
_entity.pdbx_description
1 polymer ?
#
loop_
_entity_poly.entity_id
_entity_poly.type
_entity_poly.pdbx_seq_one_letter_code
_entity_poly.pdbx_strand_id
1 'polypeptide(L)'
;MTSDTISKPKVLLVGDFEHSRQRWKQLESIAEVIYYECQTRDQLKHDLQTKYNDVTCIAKDFFSFPKIGRFDADLAQYMPKSLKTLSHAGAGYDQVEVDAFTKLGVQVSNVTEPVIAPTADTAVFLVLSCMRRFLAGRDMLKQGKWPEEKPSIHRSFPMGMSPEGKVLGILGMGGIGRAIRDKLTPFGFEKIVYYNRSQLSPELEKGTEYVSLDELFRTADVIVIGIPLNKNTRHLINKEAVDKMKDGVVLVNIARGAIIDEKILPGLLKSGKIGAFGADVFETEPRVSPELYDLPNAVCTPHMGCHTAEDTRNIESWAADCIEHYINTGKLKTIVSEQKITHKHFLSFLSSFYFYNSIMLRTALGASKHSSAFRRAMVSELRPLRSYSVEQPSIPKSTSKLAGTKEYLKKLQTEDTPESENMLKIFRKIGAVSVVVVFASIGIAAYKERAAPTTVITEEVIDIPMDLSQDIRYQKRA
;
A
#
# COMPACT_ATOMS: atom_id res chain seq x y z
N MET A 1 -30.59 -14.22 34.55
CA MET A 1 -29.45 -13.60 33.86
C MET A 1 -29.25 -14.38 32.57
N THR A 2 -29.81 -13.89 31.47
CA THR A 2 -29.61 -14.48 30.15
C THR A 2 -28.16 -14.27 29.77
N SER A 3 -27.41 -15.35 29.59
CA SER A 3 -26.12 -15.26 28.91
C SER A 3 -26.41 -14.81 27.49
N ASP A 4 -26.22 -13.54 27.18
CA ASP A 4 -26.16 -13.08 25.80
C ASP A 4 -24.98 -13.81 25.16
N THR A 5 -25.25 -14.94 24.53
CA THR A 5 -24.26 -15.61 23.67
C THR A 5 -23.95 -14.63 22.57
N ILE A 6 -22.82 -13.93 22.69
CA ILE A 6 -22.30 -13.06 21.65
C ILE A 6 -22.27 -13.89 20.37
N SER A 7 -23.15 -13.57 19.44
CA SER A 7 -23.23 -14.22 18.14
C SER A 7 -21.85 -14.11 17.48
N LYS A 8 -21.34 -15.25 16.99
CA LYS A 8 -20.06 -15.28 16.28
C LYS A 8 -20.11 -14.31 15.08
N PRO A 9 -19.02 -13.56 14.82
CA PRO A 9 -18.94 -12.75 13.62
C PRO A 9 -19.09 -13.62 12.37
N LYS A 10 -19.91 -13.16 11.43
CA LYS A 10 -20.12 -13.81 10.13
C LYS A 10 -19.09 -13.35 9.11
N VAL A 11 -18.43 -14.31 8.47
CA VAL A 11 -17.37 -14.12 7.49
C VAL A 11 -17.82 -14.69 6.15
N LEU A 12 -18.00 -13.84 5.14
CA LEU A 12 -18.38 -14.24 3.79
C LEU A 12 -17.15 -14.42 2.91
N LEU A 13 -16.98 -15.60 2.32
CA LEU A 13 -15.94 -15.89 1.34
C LEU A 13 -16.51 -15.69 -0.06
N VAL A 14 -16.02 -14.67 -0.75
CA VAL A 14 -16.40 -14.34 -2.13
C VAL A 14 -15.30 -14.82 -3.06
N GLY A 15 -15.55 -15.94 -3.75
CA GLY A 15 -14.58 -16.60 -4.62
C GLY A 15 -14.09 -17.93 -4.05
N ASP A 16 -13.04 -18.47 -4.66
CA ASP A 16 -12.53 -19.80 -4.31
C ASP A 16 -11.30 -19.70 -3.39
N PHE A 17 -11.31 -20.51 -2.33
CA PHE A 17 -10.25 -20.61 -1.31
C PHE A 17 -9.88 -22.08 -1.08
N GLU A 18 -9.85 -22.87 -2.16
CA GLU A 18 -9.62 -24.31 -2.14
C GLU A 18 -8.32 -24.72 -1.43
N HIS A 19 -7.23 -23.96 -1.61
CA HIS A 19 -5.91 -24.35 -1.11
C HIS A 19 -5.77 -24.13 0.40
N SER A 20 -6.63 -23.31 0.99
CA SER A 20 -6.66 -22.92 2.39
C SER A 20 -7.90 -23.39 3.16
N ARG A 21 -8.69 -24.34 2.62
CA ARG A 21 -9.88 -24.91 3.29
C ARG A 21 -9.64 -25.28 4.77
N GLN A 22 -8.49 -25.87 5.08
CA GLN A 22 -8.13 -26.22 6.47
C GLN A 22 -8.02 -24.99 7.37
N ARG A 23 -7.45 -23.88 6.86
CA ARG A 23 -7.29 -22.63 7.60
C ARG A 23 -8.64 -21.96 7.86
N TRP A 24 -9.53 -21.95 6.88
CA TRP A 24 -10.89 -21.44 7.04
C TRP A 24 -11.70 -22.28 8.05
N LYS A 25 -11.54 -23.60 8.02
CA LYS A 25 -12.14 -24.49 9.03
C LYS A 25 -11.64 -24.20 10.45
N GLN A 26 -10.37 -23.83 10.63
CA GLN A 26 -9.86 -23.40 11.95
C GLN A 26 -10.54 -22.12 12.43
N LEU A 27 -10.83 -21.17 11.51
CA LEU A 27 -11.50 -19.91 11.83
C LEU A 27 -12.95 -20.13 12.32
N GLU A 28 -13.61 -21.23 11.95
CA GLU A 28 -14.97 -21.59 12.41
C GLU A 28 -15.08 -21.75 13.94
N SER A 29 -13.95 -21.96 14.62
CA SER A 29 -13.90 -21.98 16.09
C SER A 29 -14.35 -20.63 16.70
N ILE A 30 -14.08 -19.51 16.03
CA ILE A 30 -14.34 -18.15 16.52
C ILE A 30 -15.27 -17.32 15.62
N ALA A 31 -15.58 -17.79 14.41
CA ALA A 31 -16.46 -17.12 13.44
C ALA A 31 -17.46 -18.10 12.80
N GLU A 32 -18.51 -17.58 12.18
CA GLU A 32 -19.36 -18.34 11.25
C GLU A 32 -18.85 -18.08 9.83
N VAL A 33 -18.30 -19.11 9.18
CA VAL A 33 -17.70 -19.01 7.84
C VAL A 33 -18.73 -19.41 6.80
N ILE A 34 -19.04 -18.49 5.89
CA ILE A 34 -20.06 -18.64 4.85
C ILE A 34 -19.37 -18.69 3.49
N TYR A 35 -19.47 -19.84 2.82
CA TYR A 35 -18.94 -20.04 1.47
C TYR A 35 -19.95 -19.54 0.45
N TYR A 36 -19.52 -18.62 -0.42
CA TYR A 36 -20.40 -18.03 -1.44
C TYR A 36 -19.86 -18.19 -2.86
N GLU A 37 -20.52 -19.07 -3.60
CA GLU A 37 -20.29 -19.28 -5.02
C GLU A 37 -21.14 -18.32 -5.86
N CYS A 38 -20.70 -17.08 -5.91
CA CYS A 38 -21.37 -16.05 -6.70
C CYS A 38 -21.18 -16.26 -8.20
N GLN A 39 -22.26 -16.18 -8.99
CA GLN A 39 -22.16 -16.30 -10.45
C GLN A 39 -22.23 -14.95 -11.17
N THR A 40 -22.97 -13.98 -10.63
CA THR A 40 -23.14 -12.66 -11.26
C THR A 40 -23.07 -11.52 -10.25
N ARG A 41 -22.70 -10.34 -10.74
CA ARG A 41 -22.66 -9.11 -9.94
C ARG A 41 -24.04 -8.73 -9.36
N ASP A 42 -25.12 -8.85 -10.14
CA ASP A 42 -26.45 -8.49 -9.68
C ASP A 42 -26.96 -9.45 -8.59
N GLN A 43 -26.60 -10.72 -8.69
CA GLN A 43 -26.86 -11.70 -7.63
C GLN A 43 -26.11 -11.33 -6.35
N LEU A 44 -24.82 -10.97 -6.44
CA LEU A 44 -24.05 -10.51 -5.27
C LEU A 44 -24.73 -9.32 -4.59
N LYS A 45 -25.15 -8.32 -5.36
CA LYS A 45 -25.86 -7.14 -4.84
C LYS A 45 -27.14 -7.51 -4.09
N HIS A 46 -27.94 -8.41 -4.67
CA HIS A 46 -29.17 -8.88 -4.05
C HIS A 46 -28.89 -9.63 -2.74
N ASP A 47 -27.97 -10.60 -2.79
CA ASP A 47 -27.67 -11.47 -1.65
C ASP A 47 -27.04 -10.71 -0.48
N LEU A 48 -26.22 -9.68 -0.74
CA LEU A 48 -25.67 -8.79 0.30
C LEU A 48 -26.77 -8.02 1.07
N GLN A 49 -27.92 -7.78 0.45
CA GLN A 49 -29.06 -7.09 1.07
C GLN A 49 -30.06 -8.04 1.73
N THR A 50 -30.08 -9.31 1.33
CA THR A 50 -31.04 -10.32 1.82
C THR A 50 -30.36 -11.38 2.67
N LYS A 51 -29.64 -12.31 2.04
CA LYS A 51 -29.06 -13.49 2.67
C LYS A 51 -27.86 -13.19 3.58
N TYR A 52 -27.06 -12.19 3.22
CA TYR A 52 -25.80 -11.83 3.87
C TYR A 52 -25.85 -10.45 4.55
N ASN A 53 -27.04 -10.00 4.92
CA ASN A 53 -27.29 -8.65 5.42
C ASN A 53 -26.71 -8.36 6.83
N ASP A 54 -26.20 -9.40 7.51
CA ASP A 54 -25.58 -9.34 8.83
C ASP A 54 -24.12 -9.80 8.83
N VAL A 55 -23.52 -9.99 7.65
CA VAL A 55 -22.09 -10.29 7.52
C VAL A 55 -21.24 -9.16 8.09
N THR A 56 -20.20 -9.52 8.84
CA THR A 56 -19.29 -8.56 9.50
C THR A 56 -17.94 -8.47 8.81
N CYS A 57 -17.51 -9.52 8.13
CA CYS A 57 -16.23 -9.59 7.43
C CYS A 57 -16.42 -10.22 6.06
N ILE A 58 -15.76 -9.68 5.03
CA ILE A 58 -15.70 -10.29 3.70
C ILE A 58 -14.25 -10.64 3.40
N ALA A 59 -14.00 -11.85 2.92
CA ALA A 59 -12.77 -12.22 2.23
C ALA A 59 -13.07 -12.36 0.73
N LYS A 60 -12.24 -11.77 -0.13
CA LYS A 60 -12.35 -11.94 -1.58
C LYS A 60 -11.08 -12.49 -2.19
N ASP A 61 -11.22 -13.43 -3.12
CA ASP A 61 -10.11 -13.87 -3.97
C ASP A 61 -9.75 -12.80 -5.03
N PHE A 62 -8.83 -13.11 -5.94
CA PHE A 62 -8.56 -12.31 -7.13
C PHE A 62 -9.39 -12.75 -8.35
N PHE A 63 -9.73 -14.04 -8.42
CA PHE A 63 -10.24 -14.71 -9.62
C PHE A 63 -11.76 -14.59 -9.83
N SER A 64 -12.52 -14.19 -8.81
CA SER A 64 -13.95 -13.91 -8.95
C SER A 64 -14.24 -12.67 -9.80
N PHE A 65 -13.26 -11.79 -10.00
CA PHE A 65 -13.39 -10.51 -10.68
C PHE A 65 -14.11 -10.55 -12.04
N PRO A 66 -13.82 -11.47 -12.97
CA PRO A 66 -14.52 -11.53 -14.26
C PRO A 66 -16.03 -11.77 -14.14
N LYS A 67 -16.50 -12.38 -13.04
CA LYS A 67 -17.92 -12.69 -12.80
C LYS A 67 -18.65 -11.57 -12.06
N ILE A 68 -18.02 -11.02 -11.02
CA ILE A 68 -18.68 -10.07 -10.09
C ILE A 68 -18.23 -8.62 -10.27
N GLY A 69 -17.21 -8.37 -11.09
CA GLY A 69 -16.61 -7.06 -11.28
C GLY A 69 -15.81 -6.58 -10.06
N ARG A 70 -15.57 -5.26 -10.01
CA ARG A 70 -14.78 -4.62 -8.96
C ARG A 70 -15.58 -4.49 -7.66
N PHE A 71 -14.90 -4.52 -6.53
CA PHE A 71 -15.43 -3.99 -5.28
C PHE A 71 -15.26 -2.47 -5.33
N ASP A 72 -16.18 -1.82 -6.04
CA ASP A 72 -16.18 -0.38 -6.33
C ASP A 72 -17.28 0.37 -5.56
N ALA A 73 -17.40 1.68 -5.80
CA ALA A 73 -18.43 2.51 -5.19
C ALA A 73 -19.88 2.10 -5.50
N ASP A 74 -20.13 1.39 -6.61
CA ASP A 74 -21.45 0.85 -6.95
C ASP A 74 -21.77 -0.35 -6.07
N LEU A 75 -20.85 -1.33 -5.95
CA LEU A 75 -21.06 -2.48 -5.07
C LEU A 75 -21.12 -2.09 -3.58
N ALA A 76 -20.32 -1.10 -3.18
CA ALA A 76 -20.25 -0.62 -1.79
C ALA A 76 -21.63 -0.18 -1.23
N GLN A 77 -22.54 0.32 -2.08
CA GLN A 77 -23.88 0.75 -1.67
C GLN A 77 -24.76 -0.40 -1.17
N TYR A 78 -24.45 -1.63 -1.59
CA TYR A 78 -25.18 -2.84 -1.22
C TYR A 78 -24.51 -3.58 -0.06
N MET A 79 -23.44 -3.04 0.53
CA MET A 79 -22.78 -3.69 1.65
C MET A 79 -23.66 -3.63 2.90
N PRO A 80 -23.68 -4.70 3.72
CA PRO A 80 -24.46 -4.70 4.95
C PRO A 80 -23.90 -3.68 5.95
N LYS A 81 -24.77 -3.03 6.73
CA LYS A 81 -24.35 -2.04 7.75
C LYS A 81 -23.46 -2.64 8.85
N SER A 82 -23.51 -3.96 9.02
CA SER A 82 -22.68 -4.73 9.93
C SER A 82 -21.24 -4.90 9.44
N LEU A 83 -20.94 -4.66 8.15
CA LEU A 83 -19.62 -4.88 7.58
C LEU A 83 -18.56 -4.03 8.29
N LYS A 84 -17.46 -4.67 8.67
CA LYS A 84 -16.31 -4.05 9.34
C LYS A 84 -15.01 -4.23 8.57
N THR A 85 -14.86 -5.34 7.85
CA THR A 85 -13.63 -5.64 7.12
C THR A 85 -13.88 -6.18 5.72
N LEU A 86 -12.97 -5.82 4.81
CA LEU A 86 -12.82 -6.41 3.48
C LEU A 86 -11.36 -6.86 3.31
N SER A 87 -11.12 -8.16 3.31
CA SER A 87 -9.79 -8.73 3.14
C SER A 87 -9.60 -9.29 1.73
N HIS A 88 -8.70 -8.67 0.96
CA HIS A 88 -8.39 -9.13 -0.38
C HIS A 88 -7.20 -10.10 -0.38
N ALA A 89 -7.41 -11.31 -0.89
CA ALA A 89 -6.37 -12.30 -1.13
C ALA A 89 -5.59 -11.97 -2.43
N GLY A 90 -4.77 -10.93 -2.36
CA GLY A 90 -3.87 -10.51 -3.42
C GLY A 90 -3.01 -9.32 -3.00
N ALA A 91 -1.82 -9.21 -3.61
CA ALA A 91 -0.89 -8.11 -3.30
C ALA A 91 -1.39 -6.77 -3.87
N GLY A 92 -1.69 -6.76 -5.16
CA GLY A 92 -2.31 -5.62 -5.83
C GLY A 92 -3.82 -5.70 -5.71
N TYR A 93 -4.43 -4.61 -5.26
CA TYR A 93 -5.85 -4.48 -4.91
C TYR A 93 -6.57 -3.48 -5.82
N ASP A 94 -6.17 -3.35 -7.08
CA ASP A 94 -6.78 -2.45 -8.07
C ASP A 94 -8.26 -2.79 -8.38
N GLN A 95 -8.68 -4.01 -8.06
CA GLN A 95 -10.07 -4.46 -8.07
C GLN A 95 -10.91 -3.89 -6.91
N VAL A 96 -10.31 -3.19 -5.95
CA VAL A 96 -10.97 -2.63 -4.75
C VAL A 96 -10.82 -1.11 -4.76
N GLU A 97 -11.93 -0.39 -4.75
CA GLU A 97 -11.94 1.06 -4.54
C GLU A 97 -11.93 1.38 -3.04
N VAL A 98 -10.72 1.44 -2.48
CA VAL A 98 -10.49 1.63 -1.04
C VAL A 98 -11.25 2.83 -0.47
N ASP A 99 -11.35 3.95 -1.19
CA ASP A 99 -12.06 5.14 -0.75
C ASP A 99 -13.56 4.88 -0.52
N ALA A 100 -14.19 4.02 -1.31
CA ALA A 100 -15.60 3.68 -1.16
C ALA A 100 -15.84 2.95 0.17
N PHE A 101 -14.99 1.98 0.50
CA PHE A 101 -15.07 1.22 1.75
C PHE A 101 -14.63 2.03 2.97
N THR A 102 -13.66 2.93 2.79
CA THR A 102 -13.24 3.86 3.85
C THR A 102 -14.40 4.75 4.31
N LYS A 103 -15.23 5.24 3.38
CA LYS A 103 -16.44 6.04 3.70
C LYS A 103 -17.48 5.26 4.50
N LEU A 104 -17.50 3.93 4.38
CA LEU A 104 -18.36 3.03 5.16
C LEU A 104 -17.76 2.66 6.52
N GLY A 105 -16.55 3.14 6.84
CA GLY A 105 -15.83 2.74 8.05
C GLY A 105 -15.29 1.30 8.00
N VAL A 106 -15.18 0.72 6.81
CA VAL A 106 -14.68 -0.64 6.59
C VAL A 106 -13.16 -0.63 6.45
N GLN A 107 -12.48 -1.45 7.24
CA GLN A 107 -11.04 -1.65 7.09
C GLN A 107 -10.77 -2.57 5.90
N VAL A 108 -9.76 -2.24 5.10
CA VAL A 108 -9.38 -2.99 3.89
C VAL A 108 -7.96 -3.53 4.07
N SER A 109 -7.79 -4.83 3.84
CA SER A 109 -6.48 -5.49 3.85
C SER A 109 -6.13 -6.05 2.47
N ASN A 110 -4.82 -6.22 2.27
CA ASN A 110 -4.24 -6.93 1.15
C ASN A 110 -3.14 -7.87 1.65
N VAL A 111 -2.67 -8.75 0.77
CA VAL A 111 -1.59 -9.69 1.07
C VAL A 111 -0.24 -9.00 0.89
N THR A 112 0.62 -9.00 1.91
CA THR A 112 1.87 -8.22 1.86
C THR A 112 3.14 -9.05 1.97
N GLU A 113 3.13 -10.18 2.67
CA GLU A 113 4.33 -10.99 2.92
C GLU A 113 4.46 -12.23 2.05
N PRO A 114 3.47 -13.15 1.96
CA PRO A 114 3.67 -14.44 1.28
C PRO A 114 3.88 -14.32 -0.23
N VAL A 115 3.61 -13.16 -0.81
CA VAL A 115 3.83 -12.85 -2.23
C VAL A 115 5.26 -12.41 -2.54
N ILE A 116 6.06 -12.04 -1.51
CA ILE A 116 7.35 -11.35 -1.70
C ILE A 116 8.36 -12.25 -2.40
N ALA A 117 8.66 -13.40 -1.81
CA ALA A 117 9.65 -14.33 -2.32
C ALA A 117 9.27 -14.90 -3.69
N PRO A 118 8.07 -15.46 -3.89
CA PRO A 118 7.73 -16.09 -5.17
C PRO A 118 7.68 -15.09 -6.33
N THR A 119 7.11 -13.90 -6.13
CA THR A 119 7.09 -12.86 -7.18
C THR A 119 8.51 -12.41 -7.54
N ALA A 120 9.40 -12.31 -6.55
CA ALA A 120 10.79 -11.98 -6.79
C ALA A 120 11.55 -13.09 -7.56
N ASP A 121 11.23 -14.36 -7.32
CA ASP A 121 11.78 -15.49 -8.07
C ASP A 121 11.37 -15.44 -9.54
N THR A 122 10.11 -15.11 -9.83
CA THR A 122 9.63 -14.88 -11.20
C THR A 122 10.36 -13.71 -11.86
N ALA A 123 10.59 -12.61 -11.12
CA ALA A 123 11.35 -11.48 -11.66
C ALA A 123 12.80 -11.87 -12.01
N VAL A 124 13.47 -12.65 -11.16
CA VAL A 124 14.84 -13.16 -11.43
C VAL A 124 14.83 -14.05 -12.67
N PHE A 125 13.86 -14.98 -12.77
CA PHE A 125 13.68 -15.82 -13.95
C PHE A 125 13.51 -14.99 -15.22
N LEU A 126 12.64 -13.98 -15.21
CA LEU A 126 12.39 -13.12 -16.37
C LEU A 126 13.63 -12.30 -16.75
N VAL A 127 14.30 -11.67 -15.78
CA VAL A 127 15.54 -10.91 -16.00
C VAL A 127 16.59 -11.79 -16.69
N LEU A 128 16.89 -12.97 -16.12
CA LEU A 128 17.92 -13.85 -16.68
C LEU A 128 17.50 -14.41 -18.04
N SER A 129 16.23 -14.79 -18.22
CA SER A 129 15.72 -15.32 -19.48
C SER A 129 15.78 -14.29 -20.60
N CYS A 130 15.46 -13.02 -20.31
CA CYS A 130 15.58 -11.93 -21.26
C CYS A 130 17.04 -11.63 -21.61
N MET A 131 17.90 -11.47 -20.61
CA MET A 131 19.31 -11.14 -20.83
C MET A 131 20.04 -12.24 -21.59
N ARG A 132 19.77 -13.51 -21.29
CA ARG A 132 20.46 -14.66 -21.88
C ARG A 132 19.74 -15.25 -23.09
N ARG A 133 18.56 -14.73 -23.45
CA ARG A 133 17.70 -15.20 -24.54
C ARG A 133 17.33 -16.69 -24.43
N PHE A 134 17.13 -17.17 -23.20
CA PHE A 134 16.86 -18.59 -22.95
C PHE A 134 15.60 -19.09 -23.67
N LEU A 135 14.58 -18.25 -23.81
CA LEU A 135 13.33 -18.65 -24.47
C LEU A 135 13.52 -18.93 -25.96
N ALA A 136 14.23 -18.04 -26.66
CA ALA A 136 14.56 -18.25 -28.07
C ALA A 136 15.38 -19.53 -28.28
N GLY A 137 16.32 -19.83 -27.38
CA GLY A 137 17.09 -21.07 -27.42
C GLY A 137 16.21 -22.31 -27.21
N ARG A 138 15.32 -22.27 -26.21
CA ARG A 138 14.31 -23.33 -25.96
C ARG A 138 13.42 -23.56 -27.18
N ASP A 139 12.96 -22.49 -27.82
CA ASP A 139 12.02 -22.58 -28.94
C ASP A 139 12.70 -23.15 -30.19
N MET A 140 14.00 -22.91 -30.39
CA MET A 140 14.79 -23.63 -31.40
C MET A 140 14.87 -25.14 -31.13
N LEU A 141 15.16 -25.53 -29.89
CA LEU A 141 15.24 -26.95 -29.51
C LEU A 141 13.89 -27.66 -29.72
N LYS A 142 12.77 -26.98 -29.40
CA LYS A 142 11.42 -27.50 -29.70
C LYS A 142 11.17 -27.75 -31.18
N GLN A 143 11.83 -26.99 -32.06
CA GLN A 143 11.79 -27.17 -33.51
C GLN A 143 12.79 -28.22 -34.02
N GLY A 144 13.50 -28.92 -33.13
CA GLY A 144 14.57 -29.85 -33.50
C GLY A 144 15.82 -29.16 -34.06
N LYS A 145 15.95 -27.84 -33.87
CA LYS A 145 17.08 -27.05 -34.38
C LYS A 145 18.15 -26.90 -33.30
N TRP A 146 19.39 -27.18 -33.66
CA TRP A 146 20.57 -26.74 -32.93
C TRP A 146 21.18 -25.55 -33.69
N PRO A 147 21.79 -24.55 -33.01
CA PRO A 147 22.56 -23.52 -33.72
C PRO A 147 23.63 -24.21 -34.58
N GLU A 148 23.51 -24.15 -35.90
CA GLU A 148 24.40 -24.87 -36.82
C GLU A 148 25.87 -24.55 -36.54
N GLU A 149 26.73 -25.57 -36.58
CA GLU A 149 28.20 -25.49 -36.51
C GLU A 149 28.78 -24.77 -37.74
N LYS A 150 28.46 -23.50 -37.96
CA LYS A 150 29.34 -22.60 -38.72
C LYS A 150 30.40 -22.07 -37.75
N PRO A 151 31.55 -21.52 -38.22
CA PRO A 151 32.79 -21.35 -37.44
C PRO A 151 32.71 -20.47 -36.17
N SER A 152 31.53 -20.06 -35.74
CA SER A 152 31.25 -19.51 -34.43
C SER A 152 29.75 -19.59 -34.16
N ILE A 153 29.35 -20.28 -33.08
CA ILE A 153 27.99 -20.29 -32.48
C ILE A 153 27.37 -18.87 -32.38
N HIS A 154 28.22 -17.85 -32.31
CA HIS A 154 27.90 -16.42 -32.22
C HIS A 154 27.25 -15.79 -33.45
N ARG A 155 27.22 -16.44 -34.63
CA ARG A 155 26.64 -15.85 -35.86
C ARG A 155 25.25 -16.37 -36.21
N SER A 156 24.86 -17.55 -35.71
CA SER A 156 23.57 -18.19 -36.04
C SER A 156 22.46 -17.88 -35.02
N PHE A 157 22.83 -17.38 -33.83
CA PHE A 157 21.90 -17.06 -32.76
C PHE A 157 22.29 -15.70 -32.14
N PRO A 158 21.34 -14.76 -31.93
CA PRO A 158 21.68 -13.47 -31.33
C PRO A 158 22.28 -13.69 -29.94
N MET A 159 23.40 -13.01 -29.68
CA MET A 159 24.08 -13.11 -28.38
C MET A 159 23.21 -12.51 -27.27
N GLY A 160 23.22 -13.16 -26.11
CA GLY A 160 22.73 -12.57 -24.88
C GLY A 160 23.72 -11.56 -24.29
N MET A 161 23.36 -11.02 -23.14
CA MET A 161 24.18 -10.12 -22.34
C MET A 161 24.37 -10.68 -20.93
N SER A 162 25.50 -10.37 -20.31
CA SER A 162 25.77 -10.69 -18.92
C SER A 162 25.49 -9.47 -18.01
N PRO A 163 25.20 -9.68 -16.71
CA PRO A 163 24.94 -8.59 -15.76
C PRO A 163 26.14 -7.70 -15.45
N GLU A 164 27.36 -8.20 -15.60
CA GLU A 164 28.58 -7.45 -15.31
C GLU A 164 28.68 -6.18 -16.17
N GLY A 165 29.00 -5.04 -15.53
CA GLY A 165 29.04 -3.75 -16.22
C GLY A 165 27.66 -3.23 -16.67
N LYS A 166 26.58 -3.69 -16.03
CA LYS A 166 25.20 -3.23 -16.27
C LYS A 166 24.58 -2.67 -15.00
N VAL A 167 23.65 -1.74 -15.20
CA VAL A 167 22.85 -1.12 -14.15
C VAL A 167 21.46 -1.77 -14.11
N LEU A 168 21.10 -2.29 -12.94
CA LEU A 168 19.74 -2.75 -12.65
C LEU A 168 18.93 -1.63 -12.02
N GLY A 169 17.85 -1.22 -12.67
CA GLY A 169 16.86 -0.27 -12.16
C GLY A 169 15.63 -0.98 -11.59
N ILE A 170 15.29 -0.70 -10.34
CA ILE A 170 14.07 -1.21 -9.69
C ILE A 170 13.06 -0.05 -9.57
N LEU A 171 12.02 -0.09 -10.39
CA LEU A 171 10.90 0.85 -10.30
C LEU A 171 9.90 0.30 -9.26
N GLY A 172 9.95 0.82 -8.04
CA GLY A 172 9.15 0.32 -6.91
C GLY A 172 9.91 -0.67 -6.03
N MET A 173 10.79 -0.17 -5.15
CA MET A 173 11.51 -0.97 -4.16
C MET A 173 10.70 -1.18 -2.87
N GLY A 174 9.56 -1.86 -3.00
CA GLY A 174 8.76 -2.37 -1.87
C GLY A 174 9.34 -3.67 -1.28
N GLY A 175 8.51 -4.48 -0.63
CA GLY A 175 8.92 -5.82 -0.15
C GLY A 175 9.45 -6.69 -1.30
N ILE A 176 8.69 -6.81 -2.38
CA ILE A 176 9.07 -7.54 -3.60
C ILE A 176 10.35 -6.94 -4.21
N GLY A 177 10.41 -5.62 -4.43
CA GLY A 177 11.59 -4.98 -5.02
C GLY A 177 12.87 -5.17 -4.20
N ARG A 178 12.79 -5.16 -2.86
CA ARG A 178 13.95 -5.48 -2.01
C ARG A 178 14.37 -6.95 -2.11
N ALA A 179 13.42 -7.88 -2.24
CA ALA A 179 13.73 -9.28 -2.47
C ALA A 179 14.36 -9.51 -3.85
N ILE A 180 13.91 -8.78 -4.88
CA ILE A 180 14.52 -8.76 -6.21
C ILE A 180 15.96 -8.27 -6.15
N ARG A 181 16.22 -7.13 -5.47
CA ARG A 181 17.57 -6.65 -5.20
C ARG A 181 18.41 -7.75 -4.55
N ASP A 182 17.96 -8.29 -3.42
CA ASP A 182 18.74 -9.28 -2.65
C ASP A 182 19.07 -10.54 -3.47
N LYS A 183 18.14 -10.98 -4.35
CA LYS A 183 18.34 -12.14 -5.23
C LYS A 183 19.19 -11.84 -6.46
N LEU A 184 19.19 -10.61 -6.97
CA LEU A 184 19.97 -10.21 -8.15
C LEU A 184 21.37 -9.69 -7.82
N THR A 185 21.64 -9.24 -6.59
CA THR A 185 22.98 -8.81 -6.16
C THR A 185 24.09 -9.83 -6.47
N PRO A 186 23.92 -11.15 -6.20
CA PRO A 186 24.97 -12.13 -6.47
C PRO A 186 25.29 -12.33 -7.96
N PHE A 187 24.47 -11.79 -8.87
CA PHE A 187 24.68 -11.91 -10.31
C PHE A 187 25.67 -10.88 -10.88
N GLY A 188 26.19 -9.97 -10.06
CA GLY A 188 27.34 -9.12 -10.44
C GLY A 188 27.00 -7.88 -11.26
N PHE A 189 25.77 -7.35 -11.17
CA PHE A 189 25.47 -6.01 -11.70
C PHE A 189 26.44 -4.97 -11.14
N GLU A 190 26.89 -4.04 -11.99
CA GLU A 190 27.81 -2.96 -11.57
C GLU A 190 27.14 -2.06 -10.52
N LYS A 191 25.85 -1.80 -10.72
CA LYS A 191 25.06 -0.94 -9.85
C LYS A 191 23.61 -1.39 -9.81
N ILE A 192 22.99 -1.25 -8.64
CA ILE A 192 21.53 -1.33 -8.49
C ILE A 192 21.04 0.05 -8.08
N VAL A 193 20.11 0.60 -8.86
CA VAL A 193 19.41 1.86 -8.60
C VAL A 193 17.93 1.61 -8.41
N TYR A 194 17.24 2.47 -7.68
CA TYR A 194 15.80 2.35 -7.53
C TYR A 194 15.10 3.70 -7.48
N TYR A 195 13.82 3.68 -7.85
CA TYR A 195 12.91 4.80 -7.66
C TYR A 195 11.68 4.36 -6.87
N ASN A 196 11.35 5.16 -5.88
CA ASN A 196 10.10 5.18 -5.12
C ASN A 196 9.60 6.63 -5.06
N ARG A 197 8.33 6.86 -4.72
CA ARG A 197 7.85 8.21 -4.41
C ARG A 197 8.58 8.85 -3.21
N SER A 198 9.10 8.01 -2.31
CA SER A 198 9.84 8.43 -1.14
C SER A 198 11.03 7.49 -0.95
N GLN A 199 12.19 8.06 -0.64
CA GLN A 199 13.40 7.31 -0.34
C GLN A 199 13.17 6.38 0.85
N LEU A 200 13.72 5.16 0.78
CA LEU A 200 13.72 4.22 1.89
C LEU A 200 14.77 4.63 2.95
N SER A 201 14.67 4.06 4.14
CA SER A 201 15.76 4.19 5.12
C SER A 201 17.03 3.48 4.62
N PRO A 202 18.23 3.92 5.05
CA PRO A 202 19.49 3.28 4.66
C PRO A 202 19.52 1.76 4.92
N GLU A 203 18.90 1.31 6.02
CA GLU A 203 18.74 -0.10 6.37
C GLU A 203 17.98 -0.89 5.30
N LEU A 204 16.89 -0.32 4.78
CA LEU A 204 16.07 -0.94 3.75
C LEU A 204 16.70 -0.81 2.35
N GLU A 205 17.54 0.19 2.10
CA GLU A 205 18.30 0.36 0.85
C GLU A 205 19.42 -0.67 0.71
N LYS A 206 20.11 -1.02 1.80
CA LYS A 206 21.31 -1.88 1.78
C LYS A 206 22.34 -1.45 0.73
N GLY A 207 22.61 -0.14 0.63
CA GLY A 207 23.57 0.42 -0.32
C GLY A 207 23.06 0.56 -1.76
N THR A 208 21.77 0.30 -2.02
CA THR A 208 21.14 0.60 -3.32
C THR A 208 20.91 2.09 -3.47
N GLU A 209 21.22 2.66 -4.63
CA GLU A 209 21.12 4.10 -4.84
C GLU A 209 19.68 4.54 -5.19
N TYR A 210 19.15 5.49 -4.43
CA TYR A 210 17.91 6.16 -4.75
C TYR A 210 18.13 7.25 -5.80
N VAL A 211 17.43 7.14 -6.93
CA VAL A 211 17.56 8.07 -8.06
C VAL A 211 16.20 8.63 -8.45
N SER A 212 16.17 9.68 -9.26
CA SER A 212 14.92 10.17 -9.86
C SER A 212 14.37 9.16 -10.90
N LEU A 213 13.07 9.25 -11.22
CA LEU A 213 12.49 8.38 -12.26
C LEU A 213 13.15 8.59 -13.64
N ASP A 214 13.49 9.83 -13.98
CA ASP A 214 14.15 10.18 -15.24
C ASP A 214 15.58 9.61 -15.30
N GLU A 215 16.30 9.68 -14.19
CA GLU A 215 17.63 9.09 -14.05
C GLU A 215 17.60 7.56 -14.11
N LEU A 216 16.61 6.91 -13.48
CA LEU A 216 16.41 5.47 -13.58
C LEU A 216 16.25 5.05 -15.05
N PHE A 217 15.39 5.74 -15.80
CA PHE A 217 15.20 5.44 -17.23
C PHE A 217 16.49 5.65 -18.03
N ARG A 218 17.20 6.76 -17.82
CA ARG A 218 18.41 7.09 -18.59
C ARG A 218 19.60 6.17 -18.30
N THR A 219 19.68 5.62 -17.10
CA THR A 219 20.90 4.91 -16.64
C THR A 219 20.75 3.39 -16.59
N ALA A 220 19.54 2.86 -16.40
CA ALA A 220 19.33 1.42 -16.25
C ALA A 220 19.44 0.67 -17.60
N ASP A 221 20.17 -0.44 -17.60
CA ASP A 221 20.22 -1.40 -18.71
C ASP A 221 19.10 -2.45 -18.59
N VAL A 222 18.70 -2.75 -17.35
CA VAL A 222 17.58 -3.63 -17.00
C VAL A 222 16.65 -2.88 -16.07
N ILE A 223 15.36 -2.80 -16.38
CA ILE A 223 14.34 -2.17 -15.53
C ILE A 223 13.32 -3.20 -15.09
N VAL A 224 13.18 -3.40 -13.78
CA VAL A 224 12.15 -4.26 -13.20
C VAL A 224 11.06 -3.41 -12.55
N ILE A 225 9.81 -3.63 -12.96
CA ILE A 225 8.64 -2.85 -12.55
C ILE A 225 7.89 -3.60 -11.44
N GLY A 226 7.82 -2.96 -10.26
CA GLY A 226 7.19 -3.46 -9.03
C GLY A 226 6.32 -2.43 -8.31
N ILE A 227 5.64 -1.53 -9.06
CA ILE A 227 4.75 -0.50 -8.51
C ILE A 227 3.27 -0.89 -8.58
N PRO A 228 2.40 -0.40 -7.67
CA PRO A 228 0.97 -0.64 -7.75
C PRO A 228 0.34 0.09 -8.96
N LEU A 229 -0.68 -0.52 -9.58
CA LEU A 229 -1.51 0.11 -10.59
C LEU A 229 -2.54 1.05 -9.94
N ASN A 230 -2.57 2.29 -10.39
CA ASN A 230 -3.57 3.30 -10.04
C ASN A 230 -3.64 4.35 -11.16
N LYS A 231 -4.46 5.40 -10.97
CA LYS A 231 -4.65 6.47 -11.96
C LYS A 231 -3.35 7.16 -12.40
N ASN A 232 -2.35 7.25 -11.51
CA ASN A 232 -1.08 7.92 -11.77
C ASN A 232 0.01 7.00 -12.35
N THR A 233 -0.18 5.68 -12.25
CA THR A 233 0.80 4.69 -12.75
C THR A 233 0.34 3.94 -13.98
N ARG A 234 -0.93 4.06 -14.36
CA ARG A 234 -1.46 3.55 -15.62
C ARG A 234 -0.72 4.21 -16.79
N HIS A 235 -0.18 3.39 -17.69
CA HIS A 235 0.60 3.82 -18.85
C HIS A 235 1.78 4.74 -18.48
N LEU A 236 2.34 4.58 -17.27
CA LEU A 236 3.56 5.27 -16.86
C LEU A 236 4.72 4.93 -17.80
N ILE A 237 4.77 3.70 -18.31
CA ILE A 237 5.69 3.28 -19.36
C ILE A 237 4.98 3.39 -20.70
N ASN A 238 4.97 4.60 -21.23
CA ASN A 238 4.50 4.93 -22.58
C ASN A 238 5.70 5.14 -23.52
N LYS A 239 5.43 5.56 -24.76
CA LYS A 239 6.47 5.79 -25.76
C LYS A 239 7.49 6.83 -25.31
N GLU A 240 7.04 7.94 -24.71
CA GLU A 240 7.89 9.03 -24.25
C GLU A 240 8.81 8.58 -23.11
N ALA A 241 8.32 7.73 -22.21
CA ALA A 241 9.13 7.13 -21.15
C ALA A 241 10.20 6.19 -21.73
N VAL A 242 9.83 5.34 -22.68
CA VAL A 242 10.78 4.41 -23.32
C VAL A 242 11.82 5.16 -24.16
N ASP A 243 11.46 6.25 -24.82
CA ASP A 243 12.39 7.05 -25.61
C ASP A 243 13.56 7.62 -24.76
N LYS A 244 13.33 7.83 -23.45
CA LYS A 244 14.37 8.23 -22.48
C LYS A 244 15.27 7.08 -22.02
N MET A 245 14.85 5.83 -22.21
CA MET A 245 15.62 4.66 -21.81
C MET A 245 16.82 4.44 -22.72
N LYS A 246 17.81 3.67 -22.26
CA LYS A 246 18.89 3.19 -23.13
C LYS A 246 18.34 2.39 -24.31
N ASP A 247 19.01 2.49 -25.46
CA ASP A 247 18.72 1.60 -26.58
C ASP A 247 19.12 0.17 -26.20
N GLY A 248 18.25 -0.80 -26.49
CA GLY A 248 18.46 -2.19 -26.10
C GLY A 248 18.11 -2.50 -24.64
N VAL A 249 17.39 -1.60 -23.93
CA VAL A 249 16.98 -1.83 -22.54
C VAL A 249 16.19 -3.14 -22.38
N VAL A 250 16.44 -3.87 -21.30
CA VAL A 250 15.63 -5.01 -20.89
C VAL A 250 14.54 -4.52 -19.94
N LEU A 251 13.28 -4.69 -20.32
CA LEU A 251 12.14 -4.26 -19.51
C LEU A 251 11.43 -5.48 -18.94
N VAL A 252 11.26 -5.53 -17.61
CA VAL A 252 10.58 -6.64 -16.92
C VAL A 252 9.39 -6.12 -16.12
N ASN A 253 8.21 -6.69 -16.34
CA ASN A 253 6.98 -6.36 -15.60
C ASN A 253 6.44 -7.56 -14.82
N ILE A 254 6.45 -7.42 -13.49
CA ILE A 254 5.88 -8.40 -12.54
C ILE A 254 4.76 -7.78 -11.69
N ALA A 255 4.28 -6.58 -12.06
CA ALA A 255 3.34 -5.82 -11.27
C ALA A 255 1.91 -5.92 -11.84
N ARG A 256 1.59 -5.05 -12.81
CA ARG A 256 0.32 -5.05 -13.55
C ARG A 256 0.60 -4.62 -14.99
N GLY A 257 -0.05 -5.26 -15.95
CA GLY A 257 0.24 -4.98 -17.36
C GLY A 257 -0.08 -3.55 -17.78
N ALA A 258 -1.21 -2.98 -17.30
CA ALA A 258 -1.65 -1.63 -17.63
C ALA A 258 -0.74 -0.49 -17.10
N ILE A 259 0.36 -0.80 -16.40
CA ILE A 259 1.44 0.17 -16.11
C ILE A 259 2.20 0.52 -17.39
N ILE A 260 2.27 -0.40 -18.34
CA ILE A 260 2.83 -0.23 -19.67
C ILE A 260 1.69 0.01 -20.66
N ASP A 261 1.88 0.93 -21.60
CA ASP A 261 1.01 1.05 -22.78
C ASP A 261 1.34 -0.07 -23.76
N GLU A 262 0.69 -1.23 -23.64
CA GLU A 262 1.13 -2.49 -24.29
C GLU A 262 1.25 -2.36 -25.82
N LYS A 263 0.45 -1.48 -26.43
CA LYS A 263 0.43 -1.24 -27.88
C LYS A 263 1.78 -0.78 -28.45
N ILE A 264 2.65 -0.21 -27.63
CA ILE A 264 3.97 0.27 -28.09
C ILE A 264 4.99 -0.87 -28.17
N LEU A 265 4.77 -1.98 -27.45
CA LEU A 265 5.78 -3.00 -27.24
C LEU A 265 6.22 -3.72 -28.53
N PRO A 266 5.32 -4.20 -29.41
CA PRO A 266 5.76 -4.95 -30.60
C PRO A 266 6.67 -4.13 -31.51
N GLY A 267 6.34 -2.86 -31.75
CA GLY A 267 7.16 -1.96 -32.57
C GLY A 267 8.53 -1.68 -31.95
N LEU A 268 8.56 -1.41 -30.64
CA LEU A 268 9.82 -1.10 -29.94
C LEU A 268 10.73 -2.32 -29.78
N LEU A 269 10.17 -3.51 -29.61
CA LEU A 269 10.91 -4.78 -29.61
C LEU A 269 11.49 -5.12 -30.99
N LYS A 270 10.71 -4.93 -32.07
CA LYS A 270 11.17 -5.13 -33.46
C LYS A 270 12.29 -4.16 -33.83
N SER A 271 12.21 -2.90 -33.37
CA SER A 271 13.23 -1.88 -33.62
C SER A 271 14.51 -2.07 -32.82
N GLY A 272 14.48 -2.88 -31.75
CA GLY A 272 15.60 -3.04 -30.81
C GLY A 272 15.71 -1.91 -29.76
N LYS A 273 14.83 -0.89 -29.80
CA LYS A 273 14.76 0.12 -28.73
C LYS A 273 14.57 -0.54 -27.36
N ILE A 274 13.61 -1.46 -27.27
CA ILE A 274 13.53 -2.43 -26.18
C ILE A 274 14.27 -3.67 -26.66
N GLY A 275 15.39 -4.00 -26.02
CA GLY A 275 16.23 -5.13 -26.41
C GLY A 275 15.57 -6.46 -26.09
N ALA A 276 14.89 -6.53 -24.93
CA ALA A 276 14.05 -7.64 -24.54
C ALA A 276 12.94 -7.22 -23.56
N PHE A 277 11.84 -7.96 -23.56
CA PHE A 277 10.71 -7.75 -22.66
C PHE A 277 10.40 -9.04 -21.89
N GLY A 278 10.34 -8.96 -20.56
CA GLY A 278 9.92 -10.05 -19.69
C GLY A 278 8.62 -9.68 -19.00
N ALA A 279 7.58 -10.50 -19.10
CA ALA A 279 6.29 -10.17 -18.49
C ALA A 279 5.62 -11.39 -17.88
N ASP A 280 5.09 -11.18 -16.68
CA ASP A 280 4.12 -12.06 -16.06
C ASP A 280 2.69 -11.51 -16.17
N VAL A 281 2.53 -10.25 -16.59
CA VAL A 281 1.27 -9.50 -16.54
C VAL A 281 1.06 -8.67 -17.81
N PHE A 282 -0.20 -8.50 -18.22
CA PHE A 282 -0.61 -7.89 -19.50
C PHE A 282 -1.79 -6.92 -19.33
N GLU A 283 -1.93 -5.95 -20.23
CA GLU A 283 -2.92 -4.87 -20.07
C GLU A 283 -4.36 -5.40 -20.13
N THR A 284 -4.61 -6.42 -20.96
CA THR A 284 -5.96 -6.96 -21.22
C THR A 284 -6.13 -8.42 -20.77
N GLU A 285 -5.46 -8.82 -19.69
CA GLU A 285 -5.54 -10.18 -19.14
C GLU A 285 -6.99 -10.71 -19.09
N PRO A 286 -7.24 -11.97 -19.51
CA PRO A 286 -6.26 -12.99 -19.92
C PRO A 286 -5.84 -12.89 -21.40
N ARG A 287 -6.24 -11.85 -22.14
CA ARG A 287 -5.84 -11.66 -23.53
C ARG A 287 -4.50 -10.94 -23.61
N VAL A 288 -3.60 -11.49 -24.39
CA VAL A 288 -2.29 -10.91 -24.73
C VAL A 288 -2.22 -10.73 -26.24
N SER A 289 -1.56 -9.66 -26.69
CA SER A 289 -1.32 -9.46 -28.12
C SER A 289 -0.56 -10.66 -28.73
N PRO A 290 -1.10 -11.32 -29.77
CA PRO A 290 -0.42 -12.43 -30.42
C PRO A 290 0.96 -12.05 -30.99
N GLU A 291 1.15 -10.78 -31.36
CA GLU A 291 2.45 -10.30 -31.85
C GLU A 291 3.58 -10.49 -30.83
N LEU A 292 3.27 -10.51 -29.52
CA LEU A 292 4.29 -10.74 -28.49
C LEU A 292 4.76 -12.19 -28.46
N TYR A 293 3.93 -13.16 -28.89
CA TYR A 293 4.27 -14.58 -28.86
C TYR A 293 5.34 -14.96 -29.87
N ASP A 294 5.37 -14.28 -31.02
CA ASP A 294 6.30 -14.57 -32.11
C ASP A 294 7.63 -13.83 -31.98
N LEU A 295 7.75 -12.91 -31.00
CA LEU A 295 8.96 -12.11 -30.82
C LEU A 295 10.02 -12.87 -30.01
N PRO A 296 11.20 -13.16 -30.59
CA PRO A 296 12.23 -13.98 -29.94
C PRO A 296 12.94 -13.27 -28.76
N ASN A 297 12.62 -12.00 -28.52
CA ASN A 297 13.08 -11.20 -27.41
C ASN A 297 11.96 -10.85 -26.41
N ALA A 298 10.81 -11.52 -26.48
CA ALA A 298 9.78 -11.48 -25.46
C ALA A 298 9.79 -12.78 -24.64
N VAL A 299 9.72 -12.68 -23.32
CA VAL A 299 9.58 -13.80 -22.39
C VAL A 299 8.32 -13.58 -21.56
N CYS A 300 7.31 -14.40 -21.80
CA CYS A 300 5.97 -14.19 -21.26
C CYS A 300 5.52 -15.39 -20.42
N THR A 301 4.92 -15.13 -19.26
CA THR A 301 4.24 -16.10 -18.41
C THR A 301 2.82 -15.62 -18.06
N PRO A 302 1.82 -16.50 -17.95
CA PRO A 302 0.43 -16.12 -17.76
C PRO A 302 0.09 -15.86 -16.28
N HIS A 303 0.63 -14.79 -15.70
CA HIS A 303 0.36 -14.35 -14.31
C HIS A 303 0.63 -15.43 -13.27
N MET A 304 1.82 -16.01 -13.34
CA MET A 304 2.27 -17.15 -12.55
C MET A 304 3.17 -16.76 -11.37
N GLY A 305 3.32 -15.47 -11.05
CA GLY A 305 4.25 -14.95 -10.05
C GLY A 305 4.17 -15.60 -8.67
N CYS A 306 3.01 -16.12 -8.28
CA CYS A 306 2.80 -16.85 -7.02
C CYS A 306 2.15 -18.23 -7.25
N HIS A 307 2.34 -18.83 -8.43
CA HIS A 307 1.59 -20.02 -8.85
C HIS A 307 2.25 -21.33 -8.39
N THR A 308 2.31 -21.51 -7.07
CA THR A 308 2.64 -22.78 -6.41
C THR A 308 1.54 -23.14 -5.42
N ALA A 309 1.45 -24.42 -5.03
CA ALA A 309 0.44 -24.87 -4.07
C ALA A 309 0.64 -24.24 -2.69
N GLU A 310 1.91 -24.09 -2.28
CA GLU A 310 2.33 -23.47 -1.04
C GLU A 310 2.01 -21.98 -1.02
N ASP A 311 2.39 -21.23 -2.06
CA ASP A 311 2.17 -19.79 -2.13
C ASP A 311 0.69 -19.46 -2.23
N THR A 312 -0.06 -20.19 -3.05
CA THR A 312 -1.52 -20.02 -3.16
C THR A 312 -2.20 -20.28 -1.81
N ARG A 313 -1.85 -21.36 -1.11
CA ARG A 313 -2.32 -21.62 0.26
C ARG A 313 -1.99 -20.48 1.20
N ASN A 314 -0.77 -19.96 1.16
CA ASN A 314 -0.32 -18.89 2.05
C ASN A 314 -1.04 -17.56 1.78
N ILE A 315 -1.26 -17.22 0.51
CA ILE A 315 -2.00 -16.03 0.07
C ILE A 315 -3.46 -16.11 0.52
N GLU A 316 -4.11 -17.22 0.27
CA GLU A 316 -5.49 -17.44 0.68
C GLU A 316 -5.63 -17.44 2.22
N SER A 317 -4.72 -18.12 2.93
CA SER A 317 -4.67 -18.15 4.40
C SER A 317 -4.44 -16.78 5.02
N TRP A 318 -3.71 -15.90 4.33
CA TRP A 318 -3.45 -14.53 4.79
C TRP A 318 -4.73 -13.71 4.97
N ALA A 319 -5.74 -13.92 4.12
CA ALA A 319 -7.03 -13.25 4.27
C ALA A 319 -7.74 -13.70 5.56
N ALA A 320 -7.70 -14.99 5.87
CA ALA A 320 -8.21 -15.53 7.13
C ALA A 320 -7.43 -14.96 8.33
N ASP A 321 -6.10 -14.89 8.26
CA ASP A 321 -5.25 -14.30 9.31
C ASP A 321 -5.60 -12.82 9.57
N CYS A 322 -5.88 -12.05 8.51
CA CYS A 322 -6.27 -10.66 8.66
C CYS A 322 -7.59 -10.53 9.42
N ILE A 323 -8.57 -11.37 9.09
CA ILE A 323 -9.89 -11.40 9.73
C ILE A 323 -9.79 -11.89 11.17
N GLU A 324 -9.03 -12.96 11.44
CA GLU A 324 -8.78 -13.43 12.80
C GLU A 324 -8.14 -12.34 13.68
N HIS A 325 -7.13 -11.66 13.15
CA HIS A 325 -6.51 -10.54 13.87
C HIS A 325 -7.53 -9.43 14.18
N TYR A 326 -8.45 -9.15 13.25
CA TYR A 326 -9.53 -8.20 13.49
C TYR A 326 -10.52 -8.68 14.55
N ILE A 327 -10.93 -9.93 14.53
CA ILE A 327 -11.84 -10.51 15.53
C ILE A 327 -11.22 -10.37 16.93
N ASN A 328 -9.90 -10.59 17.05
CA ASN A 328 -9.18 -10.55 18.32
C ASN A 328 -8.83 -9.13 18.80
N THR A 329 -8.62 -8.17 17.88
CA THR A 329 -8.03 -6.85 18.23
C THR A 329 -8.83 -5.64 17.79
N GLY A 330 -9.84 -5.82 16.94
CA GLY A 330 -10.56 -4.75 16.25
C GLY A 330 -9.76 -4.11 15.10
N LYS A 331 -8.59 -4.64 14.72
CA LYS A 331 -7.76 -4.13 13.61
C LYS A 331 -7.32 -5.26 12.68
N LEU A 332 -7.24 -4.98 11.38
CA LEU A 332 -6.67 -5.95 10.42
C LEU A 332 -5.16 -6.09 10.59
N LYS A 333 -4.66 -7.33 10.40
CA LYS A 333 -3.22 -7.67 10.42
C LYS A 333 -2.41 -6.78 9.45
N THR A 334 -2.96 -6.57 8.26
CA THR A 334 -2.46 -5.62 7.27
C THR A 334 -3.55 -4.64 6.91
N ILE A 335 -3.18 -3.39 6.69
CA ILE A 335 -4.10 -2.37 6.18
C ILE A 335 -3.50 -1.75 4.92
N VAL A 336 -4.35 -1.53 3.92
CA VAL A 336 -3.94 -0.86 2.67
C VAL A 336 -3.42 0.54 2.94
N SER A 337 -2.54 1.02 2.07
CA SER A 337 -1.74 2.23 2.32
C SER A 337 -2.57 3.49 2.50
N GLU A 338 -3.71 3.56 1.83
CA GLU A 338 -4.65 4.67 1.79
C GLU A 338 -5.39 4.85 3.13
N GLN A 339 -5.58 3.75 3.86
CA GLN A 339 -6.19 3.75 5.19
C GLN A 339 -5.18 3.82 6.34
N LYS A 340 -3.88 3.75 6.04
CA LYS A 340 -2.86 4.03 7.06
C LYS A 340 -3.01 5.50 7.47
N ILE A 341 -3.21 5.75 8.75
CA ILE A 341 -3.12 7.10 9.31
C ILE A 341 -1.67 7.52 9.18
N THR A 342 -1.36 8.24 8.10
CA THR A 342 -0.06 8.84 7.92
C THR A 342 0.04 10.09 8.79
N HIS A 343 1.24 10.45 9.23
CA HIS A 343 1.52 11.71 9.92
C HIS A 343 0.88 12.93 9.21
N LYS A 344 0.69 12.86 7.89
CA LYS A 344 0.02 13.88 7.09
C LYS A 344 -1.46 14.07 7.44
N HIS A 345 -2.21 13.00 7.72
CA HIS A 345 -3.60 13.09 8.17
C HIS A 345 -3.68 13.63 9.60
N PHE A 346 -2.75 13.22 10.47
CA PHE A 346 -2.66 13.74 11.84
C PHE A 346 -2.28 15.23 11.86
N LEU A 347 -1.33 15.66 11.03
CA LEU A 347 -0.93 17.07 10.90
C LEU A 347 -2.00 17.92 10.22
N SER A 348 -2.72 17.39 9.22
CA SER A 348 -3.88 18.06 8.62
C SER A 348 -5.00 18.24 9.64
N PHE A 349 -5.29 17.20 10.42
CA PHE A 349 -6.23 17.25 11.54
C PHE A 349 -5.79 18.26 12.60
N LEU A 350 -4.53 18.22 13.05
CA LEU A 350 -3.97 19.20 13.99
C LEU A 350 -4.05 20.61 13.43
N SER A 351 -3.68 20.85 12.17
CA SER A 351 -3.74 22.18 11.55
C SER A 351 -5.17 22.72 11.47
N SER A 352 -6.14 21.86 11.15
CA SER A 352 -7.56 22.20 11.13
C SER A 352 -8.09 22.46 12.54
N PHE A 353 -7.67 21.64 13.52
CA PHE A 353 -7.99 21.76 14.93
C PHE A 353 -7.42 23.06 15.55
N TYR A 354 -6.15 23.38 15.26
CA TYR A 354 -5.51 24.62 15.68
C TYR A 354 -6.11 25.84 14.99
N PHE A 355 -6.46 25.75 13.69
CA PHE A 355 -7.14 26.83 12.98
C PHE A 355 -8.51 27.14 13.60
N TYR A 356 -9.34 26.11 13.84
CA TYR A 356 -10.65 26.25 14.48
C TYR A 356 -10.55 26.81 15.90
N ASN A 357 -9.62 26.29 16.70
CA ASN A 357 -9.38 26.80 18.06
C ASN A 357 -8.82 28.23 18.05
N SER A 358 -8.00 28.61 17.05
CA SER A 358 -7.49 29.98 16.93
C SER A 358 -8.58 30.98 16.55
N ILE A 359 -9.57 30.56 15.76
CA ILE A 359 -10.75 31.37 15.46
C ILE A 359 -11.59 31.51 16.73
N MET A 360 -11.93 30.40 17.40
CA MET A 360 -12.69 30.42 18.66
C MET A 360 -12.00 31.25 19.75
N LEU A 361 -10.67 31.14 19.92
CA LEU A 361 -9.91 31.98 20.83
C LEU A 361 -9.95 33.45 20.41
N ARG A 362 -9.92 33.78 19.12
CA ARG A 362 -10.03 35.18 18.65
C ARG A 362 -11.43 35.76 18.86
N THR A 363 -12.47 34.95 18.73
CA THR A 363 -13.85 35.36 19.05
C THR A 363 -14.07 35.48 20.55
N ALA A 364 -13.49 34.57 21.35
CA ALA A 364 -13.58 34.60 22.82
C ALA A 364 -12.70 35.71 23.45
N LEU A 365 -11.54 36.00 22.85
CA LEU A 365 -10.63 37.08 23.28
C LEU A 365 -10.91 38.40 22.58
N GLY A 366 -12.05 38.52 21.89
CA GLY A 366 -12.60 39.80 21.45
C GLY A 366 -13.08 40.65 22.63
N ALA A 367 -12.21 40.89 23.63
CA ALA A 367 -12.44 41.82 24.74
C ALA A 367 -11.20 42.13 25.63
N SER A 368 -9.95 41.72 25.34
CA SER A 368 -8.83 42.08 26.24
C SER A 368 -7.51 42.49 25.58
N LYS A 369 -6.93 43.56 26.13
CA LYS A 369 -5.75 44.32 25.65
C LYS A 369 -4.40 43.59 25.78
N HIS A 370 -4.36 42.26 25.88
CA HIS A 370 -3.12 41.49 26.14
C HIS A 370 -2.68 40.56 25.00
N SER A 371 -2.83 41.00 23.74
CA SER A 371 -2.57 40.17 22.55
C SER A 371 -1.13 40.17 22.01
N SER A 372 -0.21 40.98 22.57
CA SER A 372 1.15 41.12 22.02
C SER A 372 2.15 40.06 22.54
N ALA A 373 2.05 39.65 23.81
CA ALA A 373 2.91 38.61 24.40
C ALA A 373 2.57 37.21 23.85
N PHE A 374 1.27 36.88 23.77
CA PHE A 374 0.80 35.61 23.23
C PHE A 374 1.13 35.43 21.74
N ARG A 375 1.02 36.50 20.94
CA ARG A 375 1.46 36.48 19.52
C ARG A 375 2.96 36.20 19.38
N ARG A 376 3.80 36.73 20.28
CA ARG A 376 5.26 36.53 20.22
C ARG A 376 5.65 35.09 20.60
N ALA A 377 5.01 34.51 21.61
CA ALA A 377 5.23 33.11 22.01
C ALA A 377 4.80 32.12 20.90
N MET A 378 3.64 32.34 20.29
CA MET A 378 3.16 31.51 19.17
C MET A 378 4.10 31.58 17.95
N VAL A 379 4.63 32.76 17.62
CA VAL A 379 5.53 32.92 16.47
C VAL A 379 6.91 32.30 16.73
N SER A 380 7.41 32.28 17.97
CA SER A 380 8.68 31.62 18.28
C SER A 380 8.57 30.09 18.27
N GLU A 381 7.47 29.52 18.74
CA GLU A 381 7.25 28.07 18.72
C GLU A 381 6.92 27.52 17.33
N LEU A 382 6.29 28.32 16.45
CA LEU A 382 5.97 27.92 15.08
C LEU A 382 7.14 28.11 14.08
N ARG A 383 8.24 28.74 14.51
CA ARG A 383 9.42 29.01 13.66
C ARG A 383 10.10 27.74 13.10
N PRO A 384 10.22 26.63 13.85
CA PRO A 384 10.78 25.37 13.34
C PRO A 384 9.91 24.65 12.31
N LEU A 385 8.61 24.96 12.23
CA LEU A 385 7.65 24.27 11.34
C LEU A 385 7.58 24.87 9.93
N ARG A 386 8.27 25.99 9.68
CA ARG A 386 8.31 26.64 8.35
C ARG A 386 9.24 25.97 7.33
N SER A 387 10.04 24.99 7.73
CA SER A 387 10.96 24.26 6.84
C SER A 387 10.27 23.22 5.94
N TYR A 388 8.96 22.99 6.12
CA TYR A 388 8.18 22.10 5.26
C TYR A 388 7.37 22.92 4.24
N SER A 389 7.82 22.94 2.99
CA SER A 389 7.08 23.55 1.88
C SER A 389 5.83 22.73 1.57
N VAL A 390 4.68 23.19 2.06
CA VAL A 390 3.37 22.77 1.56
C VAL A 390 2.86 23.91 0.70
N GLU A 391 2.58 23.66 -0.58
CA GLU A 391 1.84 24.60 -1.43
C GLU A 391 0.53 24.97 -0.73
N GLN A 392 0.42 26.22 -0.30
CA GLN A 392 -0.81 26.74 0.28
C GLN A 392 -1.80 27.06 -0.85
N PRO A 393 -3.09 26.68 -0.72
CA PRO A 393 -4.10 27.17 -1.64
C PRO A 393 -4.24 28.70 -1.49
N SER A 394 -4.45 29.37 -2.63
CA SER A 394 -4.45 30.83 -2.74
C SER A 394 -5.44 31.51 -1.79
N ILE A 395 -4.93 32.46 -1.00
CA ILE A 395 -5.69 33.27 -0.04
C ILE A 395 -6.40 34.42 -0.79
N PRO A 396 -7.74 34.55 -0.74
CA PRO A 396 -8.40 35.76 -1.20
C PRO A 396 -8.21 36.89 -0.18
N LYS A 397 -7.62 38.00 -0.61
CA LYS A 397 -7.43 39.21 0.20
C LYS A 397 -8.73 40.04 0.22
N SER A 398 -9.65 39.78 1.14
CA SER A 398 -10.69 40.76 1.51
C SER A 398 -11.53 40.30 2.72
N THR A 399 -11.82 41.24 3.62
CA THR A 399 -12.46 41.11 4.93
C THR A 399 -14.01 41.10 4.90
N SER A 400 -14.66 40.91 3.76
CA SER A 400 -16.12 41.13 3.65
C SER A 400 -17.06 39.92 3.86
N LYS A 401 -16.61 38.77 4.39
CA LYS A 401 -17.50 37.61 4.62
C LYS A 401 -17.62 37.07 6.06
N LEU A 402 -17.30 37.88 7.09
CA LEU A 402 -17.69 37.56 8.47
C LEU A 402 -19.22 37.58 8.71
N ALA A 403 -19.99 38.17 7.78
CA ALA A 403 -21.45 38.16 7.82
C ALA A 403 -22.04 36.76 7.47
N GLY A 404 -21.44 36.04 6.51
CA GLY A 404 -21.93 34.73 6.07
C GLY A 404 -21.77 33.62 7.11
N THR A 405 -20.76 33.72 7.99
CA THR A 405 -20.50 32.74 9.06
C THR A 405 -21.55 32.83 10.18
N LYS A 406 -22.01 34.04 10.52
CA LYS A 406 -23.11 34.24 11.50
C LYS A 406 -24.44 33.73 10.95
N GLU A 407 -24.70 33.90 9.66
CA GLU A 407 -25.93 33.46 9.00
C GLU A 407 -25.99 31.93 8.83
N TYR A 408 -24.84 31.29 8.58
CA TYR A 408 -24.69 29.83 8.52
C TYR A 408 -24.89 29.16 9.90
N LEU A 409 -24.36 29.76 10.97
CA LEU A 409 -24.56 29.28 12.34
C LEU A 409 -26.01 29.46 12.82
N LYS A 410 -26.71 30.49 12.34
CA LYS A 410 -28.13 30.72 12.65
C LYS A 410 -29.04 29.71 11.94
N LYS A 411 -28.68 29.30 10.71
CA LYS A 411 -29.34 28.20 9.98
C LYS A 411 -29.20 26.84 10.68
N LEU A 412 -28.01 26.54 11.24
CA LEU A 412 -27.75 25.31 11.99
C LEU A 412 -28.52 25.20 13.32
N GLN A 413 -28.99 26.32 13.88
CA GLN A 413 -29.80 26.33 15.11
C GLN A 413 -31.31 26.18 14.86
N THR A 414 -31.77 26.32 13.62
CA THR A 414 -33.19 26.29 13.25
C THR A 414 -33.62 25.01 12.54
N GLU A 415 -32.69 24.09 12.25
CA GLU A 415 -32.97 22.81 11.59
C GLU A 415 -32.77 21.66 12.58
N ASP A 416 -33.89 21.11 13.09
CA ASP A 416 -33.94 19.87 13.88
C ASP A 416 -33.70 18.67 12.94
N THR A 417 -32.42 18.40 12.63
CA THR A 417 -31.99 17.20 11.91
C THR A 417 -31.06 16.34 12.79
N PRO A 418 -31.06 15.00 12.63
CA PRO A 418 -30.17 14.12 13.39
C PRO A 418 -28.67 14.46 13.23
N GLU A 419 -28.26 15.05 12.11
CA GLU A 419 -26.89 15.55 11.91
C GLU A 419 -26.53 16.74 12.81
N SER A 420 -27.46 17.66 13.10
CA SER A 420 -27.20 18.84 13.93
C SER A 420 -27.03 18.45 15.41
N GLU A 421 -27.80 17.48 15.90
CA GLU A 421 -27.64 16.88 17.24
C GLU A 421 -26.31 16.15 17.43
N ASN A 422 -25.88 15.37 16.43
CA ASN A 422 -24.65 14.57 16.53
C ASN A 422 -23.41 15.47 16.51
N MET A 423 -23.43 16.52 15.69
CA MET A 423 -22.41 17.57 15.68
C MET A 423 -22.37 18.33 17.01
N LEU A 424 -23.52 18.70 17.59
CA LEU A 424 -23.58 19.35 18.91
C LEU A 424 -23.07 18.45 20.04
N LYS A 425 -23.34 17.14 20.01
CA LYS A 425 -22.79 16.15 20.96
C LYS A 425 -21.26 16.02 20.84
N ILE A 426 -20.74 16.05 19.63
CA ILE A 426 -19.30 16.07 19.35
C ILE A 426 -18.66 17.38 19.84
N PHE A 427 -19.28 18.54 19.58
CA PHE A 427 -18.82 19.83 20.08
C PHE A 427 -18.83 19.93 21.61
N ARG A 428 -19.84 19.38 22.29
CA ARG A 428 -19.89 19.32 23.77
C ARG A 428 -18.79 18.43 24.35
N LYS A 429 -18.51 17.27 23.73
CA LYS A 429 -17.39 16.40 24.14
C LYS A 429 -16.03 17.03 23.88
N ILE A 430 -15.85 17.70 22.74
CA ILE A 430 -14.60 18.41 22.40
C ILE A 430 -14.40 19.63 23.30
N GLY A 431 -15.46 20.38 23.63
CA GLY A 431 -15.40 21.52 24.56
C GLY A 431 -14.90 21.14 25.95
N ALA A 432 -15.35 20.00 26.49
CA ALA A 432 -14.89 19.49 27.79
C ALA A 432 -13.40 19.07 27.76
N VAL A 433 -12.94 18.46 26.68
CA VAL A 433 -11.52 18.07 26.50
C VAL A 433 -10.63 19.31 26.27
N SER A 434 -11.15 20.33 25.60
CA SER A 434 -10.44 21.60 25.32
C SER A 434 -10.12 22.39 26.58
N VAL A 435 -11.01 22.35 27.57
CA VAL A 435 -10.79 22.96 28.89
C VAL A 435 -9.67 22.21 29.62
N VAL A 436 -9.72 20.87 29.67
CA VAL A 436 -8.74 20.06 30.40
C VAL A 436 -7.32 20.19 29.83
N VAL A 437 -7.15 20.19 28.51
CA VAL A 437 -5.82 20.31 27.89
C VAL A 437 -5.23 21.72 28.08
N VAL A 438 -6.05 22.77 27.96
CA VAL A 438 -5.60 24.15 28.19
C VAL A 438 -5.25 24.39 29.67
N PHE A 439 -6.03 23.86 30.62
CA PHE A 439 -5.72 23.95 32.04
C PHE A 439 -4.50 23.10 32.44
N ALA A 440 -4.28 21.94 31.81
CA ALA A 440 -3.07 21.15 32.02
C ALA A 440 -1.81 21.87 31.49
N SER A 441 -1.90 22.53 30.34
CA SER A 441 -0.79 23.33 29.79
C SER A 441 -0.50 24.59 30.64
N ILE A 442 -1.53 25.24 31.18
CA ILE A 442 -1.38 26.39 32.10
C ILE A 442 -0.83 25.93 33.46
N GLY A 443 -1.24 24.77 33.97
CA GLY A 443 -0.73 24.20 35.22
C GLY A 443 0.75 23.81 35.15
N ILE A 444 1.19 23.24 34.02
CA ILE A 444 2.60 22.90 33.78
C ILE A 444 3.47 24.17 33.63
N ALA A 445 2.94 25.23 33.00
CA ALA A 445 3.63 26.51 32.90
C ALA A 445 3.73 27.23 34.26
N ALA A 446 2.67 27.19 35.08
CA ALA A 446 2.66 27.80 36.41
C ALA A 446 3.54 27.05 37.44
N TYR A 447 3.73 25.73 37.27
CA TYR A 447 4.61 24.93 38.13
C TYR A 447 6.10 25.18 37.82
N LYS A 448 6.45 25.50 36.56
CA LYS A 448 7.82 25.82 36.16
C LYS A 448 8.29 27.23 36.57
N GLU A 449 7.38 28.16 36.83
CA GLU A 449 7.73 29.53 37.25
C GLU A 449 7.84 29.72 38.79
N ARG A 450 7.54 28.71 39.61
CA ARG A 450 7.57 28.82 41.09
C ARG A 450 8.69 28.07 41.82
N ALA A 451 9.56 27.34 41.13
CA ALA A 451 10.69 26.66 41.78
C ALA A 451 11.95 27.55 41.74
N ALA A 452 12.23 28.21 42.87
CA ALA A 452 13.54 28.82 43.12
C ALA A 452 14.62 27.74 43.37
N PRO A 453 15.91 28.04 43.14
CA PRO A 453 16.95 27.03 42.97
C PRO A 453 17.62 26.70 44.31
N THR A 454 17.30 25.53 44.88
CA THR A 454 18.19 24.70 45.73
C THR A 454 17.35 23.62 46.38
N THR A 455 17.61 22.34 46.07
CA THR A 455 17.81 21.22 47.02
C THR A 455 18.02 19.97 46.17
N VAL A 456 19.17 19.32 46.35
CA VAL A 456 19.50 18.00 45.80
C VAL A 456 18.54 16.98 46.39
N ILE A 457 17.84 16.20 45.56
CA ILE A 457 17.23 14.94 45.98
C ILE A 457 17.58 13.87 44.94
N THR A 458 18.00 12.74 45.49
CA THR A 458 18.80 11.63 45.00
C THR A 458 18.05 10.69 44.04
N GLU A 459 18.84 9.99 43.22
CA GLU A 459 18.44 8.76 42.53
C GLU A 459 18.08 7.67 43.54
N GLU A 460 16.83 7.19 43.49
CA GLU A 460 16.36 5.89 44.00
C GLU A 460 15.08 5.57 43.20
N VAL A 461 15.15 4.76 42.15
CA VAL A 461 14.95 3.29 42.11
C VAL A 461 13.62 2.83 42.70
N ILE A 462 12.66 2.50 41.82
CA ILE A 462 11.72 1.35 41.95
C ILE A 462 11.47 0.85 40.52
N ASP A 463 12.27 -0.08 40.00
CA ASP A 463 12.17 -1.54 40.08
C ASP A 463 11.05 -2.19 39.25
N ILE A 464 11.51 -2.99 38.29
CA ILE A 464 10.78 -3.84 37.36
C ILE A 464 10.88 -5.26 37.91
N PRO A 465 9.80 -6.06 38.01
CA PRO A 465 9.95 -7.47 38.29
C PRO A 465 10.49 -8.21 37.06
N MET A 466 11.76 -8.62 37.21
CA MET A 466 12.45 -9.75 36.59
C MET A 466 11.58 -11.02 36.50
N ASP A 467 11.76 -11.82 35.44
CA ASP A 467 12.46 -13.10 35.60
C ASP A 467 13.01 -13.60 34.25
N LEU A 468 14.34 -13.65 34.18
CA LEU A 468 15.15 -14.23 33.12
C LEU A 468 16.43 -14.74 33.81
N SER A 469 16.39 -15.98 34.31
CA SER A 469 17.56 -16.85 34.43
C SER A 469 17.08 -18.28 34.64
N GLN A 470 17.42 -19.21 33.76
CA GLN A 470 18.54 -20.17 33.90
C GLN A 470 18.69 -20.82 32.51
N ASP A 471 19.84 -21.09 31.90
CA ASP A 471 21.17 -21.41 32.40
C ASP A 471 22.19 -21.22 31.26
N ILE A 472 23.37 -20.68 31.57
CA ILE A 472 24.60 -20.99 30.82
C ILE A 472 25.71 -21.20 31.85
N ARG A 473 26.21 -22.44 31.95
CA ARG A 473 27.63 -22.84 31.73
C ARG A 473 27.95 -24.13 32.47
N TYR A 474 28.40 -25.12 31.72
CA TYR A 474 29.59 -25.89 32.13
C TYR A 474 30.40 -26.28 30.90
N GLN A 475 31.68 -25.92 30.89
CA GLN A 475 32.68 -26.41 29.94
C GLN A 475 33.33 -27.71 30.47
N LYS A 476 33.80 -28.54 29.51
CA LYS A 476 35.09 -29.26 29.43
C LYS A 476 34.99 -30.79 29.25
N ARG A 477 35.61 -31.21 28.13
CA ARG A 477 36.42 -32.43 27.88
C ARG A 477 35.68 -33.77 27.78
N ALA A 478 35.57 -34.29 26.56
CA ALA A 478 36.37 -35.41 26.05
C ALA A 478 36.31 -35.39 24.52
#